data_AF-A0A2A3JVF8-F1
#
_entry.id   AF-A0A2A3JVF8-F1
#
_cell.length_a   1.000
_cell.length_b   1.000
_cell.length_c   1.000
_cell.angle_alpha   90.00
_cell.angle_beta   90.00
_cell.angle_gamma   90.00
#
_symmetry.space_group_name_H-M   'P 1'
#
loop_
_entity.id
_entity.type
_entity.pdbx_description
1 polymer ?
#
loop_
_entity_poly.entity_id
_entity_poly.type
_entity_poly.pdbx_seq_one_letter_code
_entity_poly.pdbx_strand_id
1 'polypeptide(L)'
;MDAPTLREGTPKLSDRARDAIREQIISGDLPMGSALRESELAANLGMSKIPVREALVQLECEGMITTRPNRSPRVFEMSPDDIRSLGELREMLEIEALRLAIARRALPLATRLREITGQMAGALSTRDSRSYKLLDNAFHHAIFAECGNVYLEKTHHMLSFRIQALRNKLSREHELNARSLAEHEQLAALIAASDTEAAEALMRSHIRDTTQNYLAQERGASAAPRPPSRVMQAEMERFAGAAMAAAGCDAPTRAAVIRALSHASSLGVDTHGYRLLPHYLEGFTKGRLNPAPELRFLRESAGAALLDGGDAHGARATYAAVDKAVALAR
;
A
#
# COMPACT_ATOMS: atom_id res chain seq x y z
N MET A 1 -19.85 32.28 -40.93
CA MET A 1 -20.45 31.16 -40.17
C MET A 1 -19.33 30.55 -39.37
N ASP A 2 -19.14 31.03 -38.15
CA ASP A 2 -18.08 30.56 -37.25
C ASP A 2 -18.52 29.25 -36.59
N ALA A 3 -17.72 28.21 -36.80
CA ALA A 3 -17.88 26.94 -36.10
C ALA A 3 -17.56 27.15 -34.60
N PRO A 4 -18.34 26.58 -33.68
CA PRO A 4 -18.07 26.73 -32.26
C PRO A 4 -16.79 25.96 -31.90
N THR A 5 -15.79 26.68 -31.43
CA THR A 5 -14.62 26.14 -30.74
C THR A 5 -15.08 25.42 -29.47
N LEU A 6 -14.88 24.09 -29.43
CA LEU A 6 -15.06 23.30 -28.22
C LEU A 6 -14.12 23.83 -27.16
N ARG A 7 -14.67 24.40 -26.08
CA ARG A 7 -13.92 24.81 -24.90
C ARG A 7 -13.28 23.56 -24.29
N GLU A 8 -11.95 23.50 -24.25
CA GLU A 8 -11.21 22.57 -23.40
C GLU A 8 -11.65 22.83 -21.95
N GLY A 9 -12.59 22.02 -21.46
CA GLY A 9 -13.18 22.15 -20.15
C GLY A 9 -12.17 21.79 -19.08
N THR A 10 -12.19 22.53 -17.97
CA THR A 10 -11.45 22.20 -16.74
C THR A 10 -11.65 20.71 -16.41
N PRO A 11 -10.57 19.93 -16.19
CA PRO A 11 -10.69 18.50 -15.93
C PRO A 11 -11.60 18.26 -14.72
N LYS A 12 -12.49 17.27 -14.82
CA LYS A 12 -13.45 16.97 -13.74
C LYS A 12 -12.69 16.71 -12.45
N LEU A 13 -13.26 17.14 -11.32
CA LEU A 13 -12.63 16.93 -10.01
C LEU A 13 -12.39 15.45 -9.72
N SER A 14 -13.23 14.55 -10.24
CA SER A 14 -13.02 13.10 -10.14
C SER A 14 -11.84 12.60 -10.99
N ASP A 15 -11.59 13.14 -12.17
CA ASP A 15 -10.39 12.82 -12.97
C ASP A 15 -9.12 13.26 -12.23
N ARG A 16 -9.14 14.48 -11.66
CA ARG A 16 -8.00 14.99 -10.87
C ARG A 16 -7.76 14.15 -9.62
N ALA A 17 -8.82 13.73 -8.92
CA ALA A 17 -8.70 12.85 -7.77
C ALA A 17 -8.14 11.48 -8.17
N ARG A 18 -8.62 10.90 -9.28
CA ARG A 18 -8.12 9.63 -9.82
C ARG A 18 -6.62 9.72 -10.11
N ASP A 19 -6.19 10.73 -10.86
CA ASP A 19 -4.79 10.86 -11.27
C ASP A 19 -3.87 11.08 -10.06
N ALA A 20 -4.32 11.84 -9.06
CA ALA A 20 -3.57 12.04 -7.83
C ALA A 20 -3.46 10.77 -6.96
N ILE A 21 -4.52 9.97 -6.87
CA ILE A 21 -4.50 8.68 -6.15
C ILE A 21 -3.64 7.67 -6.92
N ARG A 22 -3.76 7.65 -8.26
CA ARG A 22 -2.93 6.83 -9.14
C ARG A 22 -1.44 7.09 -8.91
N GLU A 23 -1.04 8.36 -8.90
CA GLU A 23 0.35 8.75 -8.65
C GLU A 23 0.83 8.26 -7.27
N GLN A 24 0.01 8.38 -6.22
CA GLN A 24 0.36 7.89 -4.88
C GLN A 24 0.48 6.36 -4.81
N ILE A 25 -0.36 5.62 -5.55
CA ILE A 25 -0.25 4.16 -5.67
C ILE A 25 1.04 3.78 -6.40
N ILE A 26 1.32 4.45 -7.52
CA ILE A 26 2.51 4.21 -8.33
C ILE A 26 3.75 4.52 -7.51
N SER A 27 3.89 5.71 -6.93
CA SER A 27 5.04 6.15 -6.13
C SER A 27 5.32 5.25 -4.91
N GLY A 28 4.28 4.56 -4.43
CA GLY A 28 4.30 3.72 -3.24
C GLY A 28 3.93 4.46 -1.95
N ASP A 29 3.49 5.73 -2.04
CA ASP A 29 2.93 6.49 -0.91
C ASP A 29 1.63 5.83 -0.39
N LEU A 30 0.90 5.16 -1.29
CA LEU A 30 -0.17 4.22 -0.98
C LEU A 30 0.31 2.80 -1.30
N PRO A 31 0.82 2.04 -0.32
CA PRO A 31 1.38 0.71 -0.57
C PRO A 31 0.35 -0.28 -1.10
N MET A 32 0.81 -1.27 -1.89
CA MET A 32 0.01 -2.43 -2.26
C MET A 32 -0.65 -3.06 -1.03
N GLY A 33 -1.94 -3.37 -1.10
CA GLY A 33 -2.71 -3.93 0.01
C GLY A 33 -3.21 -2.95 1.07
N SER A 34 -2.72 -1.71 1.05
CA SER A 34 -3.17 -0.68 2.00
C SER A 34 -4.66 -0.36 1.81
N ALA A 35 -5.35 -0.06 2.92
CA ALA A 35 -6.75 0.35 2.87
C ALA A 35 -6.87 1.82 2.47
N LEU A 36 -7.77 2.09 1.53
CA LEU A 36 -8.11 3.42 1.04
C LEU A 36 -9.35 3.91 1.77
N ARG A 37 -9.17 4.95 2.58
CA ARG A 37 -10.26 5.60 3.33
C ARG A 37 -10.68 6.87 2.60
N GLU A 38 -11.92 6.90 2.11
CA GLU A 38 -12.47 8.04 1.37
C GLU A 38 -12.30 9.37 2.10
N SER A 39 -12.49 9.38 3.42
CA SER A 39 -12.36 10.59 4.25
C SER A 39 -10.93 11.13 4.30
N GLU A 40 -9.94 10.25 4.36
CA GLU A 40 -8.52 10.63 4.41
C GLU A 40 -8.05 11.12 3.04
N LEU A 41 -8.44 10.41 1.98
CA LEU A 41 -8.15 10.82 0.60
C LEU A 41 -8.79 12.17 0.26
N ALA A 42 -10.06 12.38 0.66
CA ALA A 42 -10.75 13.65 0.48
C ALA A 42 -10.04 14.82 1.20
N ALA A 43 -9.64 14.61 2.45
CA ALA A 43 -8.90 15.61 3.23
C ALA A 43 -7.54 15.94 2.59
N ASN A 44 -6.77 14.91 2.20
CA ASN A 44 -5.44 15.08 1.60
C ASN A 44 -5.50 15.81 0.25
N LEU A 45 -6.54 15.55 -0.54
CA LEU A 45 -6.72 16.17 -1.85
C LEU A 45 -7.41 17.55 -1.80
N GLY A 46 -7.90 17.96 -0.63
CA GLY A 46 -8.70 19.20 -0.49
C GLY A 46 -10.01 19.14 -1.27
N MET A 47 -10.63 17.96 -1.37
CA MET A 47 -11.86 17.72 -2.14
C MET A 47 -12.98 17.15 -1.25
N SER A 48 -14.22 17.18 -1.74
CA SER A 48 -15.33 16.47 -1.10
C SER A 48 -15.26 14.96 -1.38
N LYS A 49 -16.05 14.14 -0.66
CA LYS A 49 -16.01 12.67 -0.80
C LYS A 49 -16.58 12.17 -2.13
N ILE A 50 -17.47 12.92 -2.78
CA ILE A 50 -18.13 12.52 -4.03
C ILE A 50 -17.11 12.29 -5.16
N PRO A 51 -16.28 13.27 -5.55
CA PRO A 51 -15.29 13.07 -6.62
C PRO A 51 -14.24 12.01 -6.27
N VAL A 52 -13.90 11.84 -4.97
CA VAL A 52 -13.00 10.78 -4.52
C VAL A 52 -13.64 9.40 -4.69
N ARG A 53 -14.92 9.25 -4.37
CA ARG A 53 -15.63 7.97 -4.56
C ARG A 53 -15.75 7.61 -6.04
N GLU A 54 -16.05 8.58 -6.92
CA GLU A 54 -16.03 8.38 -8.37
C GLU A 54 -14.64 7.97 -8.87
N ALA A 55 -13.58 8.62 -8.37
CA ALA A 55 -12.21 8.26 -8.69
C ALA A 55 -11.86 6.83 -8.27
N LEU A 56 -12.28 6.39 -7.08
CA LEU A 56 -12.06 5.02 -6.62
C LEU A 56 -12.77 4.00 -7.51
N VAL A 57 -14.01 4.27 -7.95
CA VAL A 57 -14.71 3.40 -8.92
C VAL A 57 -13.94 3.29 -10.24
N GLN A 58 -13.41 4.41 -10.76
CA GLN A 58 -12.58 4.39 -11.97
C GLN A 58 -11.31 3.55 -11.78
N LEU A 59 -10.62 3.73 -10.64
CA LEU A 59 -9.42 2.96 -10.30
C LEU A 59 -9.71 1.47 -10.09
N GLU A 60 -10.91 1.12 -9.64
CA GLU A 60 -11.35 -0.27 -9.52
C GLU A 60 -11.56 -0.90 -10.90
N CYS A 61 -12.18 -0.18 -11.83
CA CYS A 61 -12.30 -0.60 -13.23
C CYS A 61 -10.94 -0.77 -13.92
N GLU A 62 -9.94 0.05 -13.56
CA GLU A 62 -8.56 -0.08 -14.01
C GLU A 62 -7.79 -1.22 -13.30
N GLY A 63 -8.36 -1.79 -12.24
CA GLY A 63 -7.75 -2.85 -11.45
C GLY A 63 -6.58 -2.38 -10.58
N MET A 64 -6.51 -1.07 -10.28
CA MET A 64 -5.55 -0.47 -9.35
C MET A 64 -6.00 -0.58 -7.89
N ILE A 65 -7.30 -0.81 -7.67
CA ILE A 65 -7.85 -1.08 -6.35
C ILE A 65 -8.82 -2.27 -6.42
N THR A 66 -9.10 -2.86 -5.28
CA THR A 66 -10.10 -3.91 -5.12
C THR A 66 -11.04 -3.55 -3.98
N THR A 67 -12.35 -3.66 -4.22
CA THR A 67 -13.38 -3.49 -3.19
C THR A 67 -13.94 -4.85 -2.81
N ARG A 68 -14.12 -5.10 -1.50
CA ARG A 68 -14.84 -6.27 -0.98
C ARG A 68 -16.10 -5.80 -0.25
N PRO A 69 -17.20 -6.58 -0.25
CA PRO A 69 -18.42 -6.21 0.47
C PRO A 69 -18.14 -5.83 1.93
N ASN A 70 -18.71 -4.70 2.38
CA ASN A 70 -18.54 -4.14 3.73
C ASN A 70 -17.09 -3.88 4.17
N ARG A 71 -16.15 -3.71 3.24
CA ARG A 71 -14.76 -3.35 3.54
C ARG A 71 -14.34 -2.12 2.76
N SER A 72 -13.42 -1.35 3.33
CA SER A 72 -12.76 -0.25 2.62
C SER A 72 -12.04 -0.81 1.37
N PRO A 73 -12.08 -0.09 0.23
CA PRO A 73 -11.27 -0.43 -0.94
C PRO A 73 -9.79 -0.54 -0.56
N ARG A 74 -9.04 -1.36 -1.28
CA ARG A 74 -7.61 -1.56 -1.06
C ARG A 74 -6.83 -1.39 -2.34
N VAL A 75 -5.62 -0.84 -2.26
CA VAL A 75 -4.68 -0.90 -3.37
C VAL A 75 -4.48 -2.36 -3.75
N PHE A 76 -4.38 -2.65 -5.05
CA PHE A 76 -4.16 -4.01 -5.53
C PHE A 76 -2.94 -4.66 -4.84
N GLU A 77 -3.00 -5.98 -4.69
CA GLU A 77 -1.90 -6.82 -4.24
C GLU A 77 -1.55 -7.78 -5.38
N MET A 78 -0.30 -8.25 -5.41
CA MET A 78 0.15 -9.26 -6.36
C MET A 78 0.70 -10.45 -5.59
N SER A 79 0.16 -11.63 -5.85
CA SER A 79 0.75 -12.87 -5.39
C SER A 79 2.04 -13.18 -6.16
N PRO A 80 2.91 -14.07 -5.65
CA PRO A 80 4.05 -14.56 -6.42
C PRO A 80 3.67 -15.17 -7.78
N ASP A 81 2.48 -15.74 -7.90
CA ASP A 81 1.97 -16.30 -9.16
C ASP A 81 1.55 -15.17 -10.13
N ASP A 82 0.96 -14.09 -9.62
CA ASP A 82 0.65 -12.89 -10.40
C ASP A 82 1.91 -12.22 -10.93
N ILE A 83 2.98 -12.14 -10.12
CA ILE A 83 4.27 -11.57 -10.52
C ILE A 83 4.90 -12.40 -11.65
N ARG A 84 4.86 -13.74 -11.55
CA ARG A 84 5.34 -14.63 -12.61
C ARG A 84 4.55 -14.45 -13.89
N SER A 85 3.22 -14.48 -13.80
CA SER A 85 2.32 -14.29 -14.95
C SER A 85 2.52 -12.93 -15.61
N LEU A 86 2.73 -11.87 -14.82
CA LEU A 86 3.04 -10.55 -15.35
C LEU A 86 4.42 -10.50 -16.01
N GLY A 87 5.43 -11.17 -15.46
CA GLY A 87 6.76 -11.28 -16.06
C GLY A 87 6.72 -11.96 -17.44
N GLU A 88 5.98 -13.07 -17.56
CA GLU A 88 5.75 -13.77 -18.83
C GLU A 88 5.08 -12.87 -19.86
N LEU A 89 4.01 -12.18 -19.47
CA LEU A 89 3.29 -11.25 -20.35
C LEU A 89 4.18 -10.06 -20.76
N ARG A 90 4.97 -9.51 -19.84
CA ARG A 90 5.94 -8.45 -20.14
C ARG A 90 6.95 -8.91 -21.16
N GLU A 91 7.53 -10.08 -21.00
CA GLU A 91 8.49 -10.63 -21.96
C GLU A 91 7.88 -10.70 -23.36
N MET A 92 6.64 -11.22 -23.48
CA MET A 92 5.96 -11.30 -24.78
C MET A 92 5.72 -9.92 -25.42
N LEU A 93 5.25 -8.94 -24.64
CA LEU A 93 4.89 -7.62 -25.16
C LEU A 93 6.10 -6.73 -25.44
N GLU A 94 7.07 -6.69 -24.52
CA GLU A 94 8.24 -5.81 -24.63
C GLU A 94 9.19 -6.26 -25.74
N ILE A 95 9.36 -7.58 -25.93
CA ILE A 95 10.20 -8.12 -27.01
C ILE A 95 9.59 -7.80 -28.39
N GLU A 96 8.28 -8.00 -28.56
CA GLU A 96 7.63 -7.69 -29.84
C GLU A 96 7.61 -6.18 -30.11
N ALA A 97 7.37 -5.35 -29.09
CA ALA A 97 7.45 -3.91 -29.22
C ALA A 97 8.86 -3.45 -29.61
N LEU A 98 9.90 -4.00 -28.99
CA LEU A 98 11.30 -3.73 -29.30
C LEU A 98 11.64 -4.10 -30.75
N ARG A 99 11.26 -5.31 -31.19
CA ARG A 99 11.48 -5.79 -32.55
C ARG A 99 10.85 -4.86 -33.60
N LEU A 100 9.59 -4.46 -33.37
CA LEU A 100 8.89 -3.53 -34.25
C LEU A 100 9.51 -2.12 -34.22
N ALA A 101 9.92 -1.64 -33.06
CA ALA A 101 10.52 -0.31 -32.91
C ALA A 101 11.90 -0.24 -33.57
N ILE A 102 12.73 -1.28 -33.47
CA ILE A 102 13.99 -1.38 -34.21
C ILE A 102 13.70 -1.38 -35.72
N ALA A 103 12.82 -2.27 -36.19
CA ALA A 103 12.51 -2.40 -37.62
C ALA A 103 11.96 -1.11 -38.26
N ARG A 104 11.26 -0.26 -37.49
CA ARG A 104 10.57 0.93 -38.01
C ARG A 104 11.32 2.24 -37.70
N ARG A 105 12.00 2.30 -36.56
CA ARG A 105 12.40 3.56 -35.88
C ARG A 105 13.70 3.42 -35.07
N ALA A 106 14.62 2.52 -35.43
CA ALA A 106 15.87 2.26 -34.68
C ALA A 106 16.65 3.52 -34.27
N LEU A 107 17.01 4.40 -35.22
CA LEU A 107 17.82 5.60 -34.92
C LEU A 107 17.10 6.63 -34.03
N PRO A 108 15.82 7.00 -34.31
CA PRO A 108 15.03 7.80 -33.38
C PRO A 108 14.93 7.19 -31.98
N LEU A 109 14.62 5.89 -31.88
CA LEU A 109 14.52 5.19 -30.61
C LEU A 109 15.85 5.22 -29.86
N ALA A 110 16.96 4.84 -30.50
CA ALA A 110 18.28 4.83 -29.87
C ALA A 110 18.68 6.21 -29.34
N THR A 111 18.41 7.28 -30.10
CA THR A 111 18.65 8.65 -29.64
C THR A 111 17.84 8.96 -28.39
N ARG A 112 16.55 8.65 -28.40
CA ARG A 112 15.67 8.88 -27.25
C ARG A 112 16.10 8.08 -26.01
N LEU A 113 16.46 6.82 -26.19
CA LEU A 113 16.91 5.96 -25.08
C LEU A 113 18.23 6.46 -24.49
N ARG A 114 19.19 6.93 -25.30
CA ARG A 114 20.43 7.54 -24.80
C ARG A 114 20.21 8.81 -23.98
N GLU A 115 19.26 9.65 -24.38
CA GLU A 115 18.88 10.83 -23.58
C GLU A 115 18.35 10.41 -22.21
N ILE A 116 17.47 9.41 -22.19
CA ILE A 116 16.86 8.89 -20.96
C ILE A 116 17.94 8.26 -20.07
N THR A 117 18.81 7.40 -20.60
CA THR A 117 19.88 6.77 -19.79
C THR A 117 20.88 7.78 -19.26
N GLY A 118 21.19 8.85 -20.02
CA GLY A 118 22.01 9.96 -19.51
C GLY A 118 21.37 10.66 -18.31
N GLN A 119 20.04 10.87 -18.34
CA GLN A 119 19.30 11.40 -17.18
C GLN A 119 19.25 10.41 -16.02
N MET A 120 19.12 9.10 -16.31
CA MET A 120 19.14 8.03 -15.30
C MET A 120 20.49 8.00 -14.58
N ALA A 121 21.61 8.13 -15.30
CA ALA A 121 22.94 8.22 -14.72
C ALA A 121 23.08 9.41 -13.76
N GLY A 122 22.56 10.58 -14.17
CA GLY A 122 22.46 11.76 -13.31
C GLY A 122 21.69 11.48 -12.02
N ALA A 123 20.46 10.96 -12.12
CA ALA A 123 19.62 10.61 -10.97
C ALA A 123 20.27 9.56 -10.07
N LEU A 124 20.96 8.57 -10.64
CA LEU A 124 21.66 7.53 -9.88
C LEU A 124 22.81 8.12 -9.06
N SER A 125 23.63 8.99 -9.67
CA SER A 125 24.78 9.63 -9.02
C SER A 125 24.39 10.55 -7.86
N THR A 126 23.25 11.24 -7.96
CA THR A 126 22.70 12.09 -6.89
C THR A 126 21.84 11.32 -5.89
N ARG A 127 21.71 10.00 -6.06
CA ARG A 127 20.82 9.13 -5.28
C ARG A 127 19.34 9.58 -5.28
N ASP A 128 18.92 10.25 -6.34
CA ASP A 128 17.52 10.61 -6.55
C ASP A 128 16.73 9.41 -7.09
N SER A 129 16.34 8.54 -6.15
CA SER A 129 15.56 7.33 -6.47
C SER A 129 14.21 7.64 -7.13
N ARG A 130 13.60 8.80 -6.86
CA ARG A 130 12.30 9.17 -7.42
C ARG A 130 12.45 9.48 -8.91
N SER A 131 13.40 10.33 -9.27
CA SER A 131 13.67 10.65 -10.67
C SER A 131 14.13 9.42 -11.45
N TYR A 132 14.98 8.58 -10.85
CA TYR A 132 15.43 7.34 -11.49
C TYR A 132 14.24 6.44 -11.88
N LYS A 133 13.28 6.23 -10.97
CA LYS A 133 12.07 5.43 -11.24
C LYS A 133 11.22 5.97 -12.39
N LEU A 134 11.04 7.29 -12.44
CA LEU A 134 10.28 7.92 -13.52
C LEU A 134 10.98 7.73 -14.88
N LEU A 135 12.31 7.84 -14.89
CA LEU A 135 13.12 7.68 -16.09
C LEU A 135 13.20 6.21 -16.56
N ASP A 136 13.29 5.26 -15.63
CA ASP A 136 13.19 3.83 -15.91
C ASP A 136 11.85 3.50 -16.61
N ASN A 137 10.74 4.04 -16.09
CA ASN A 137 9.44 3.89 -16.74
C ASN A 137 9.39 4.55 -18.12
N ALA A 138 9.97 5.75 -18.26
CA ALA A 138 10.06 6.45 -19.54
C ALA A 138 10.87 5.67 -20.58
N PHE A 139 11.94 4.98 -20.16
CA PHE A 139 12.78 4.14 -21.03
C PHE A 139 11.95 3.04 -21.70
N HIS A 140 11.23 2.25 -20.91
CA HIS A 140 10.39 1.17 -21.45
C HIS A 140 9.20 1.72 -22.25
N HIS A 141 8.58 2.81 -21.79
CA HIS A 141 7.49 3.44 -22.53
C HIS A 141 7.92 3.93 -23.92
N ALA A 142 9.13 4.45 -24.07
CA ALA A 142 9.66 4.91 -25.36
C ALA A 142 9.72 3.77 -26.40
N ILE A 143 10.01 2.54 -25.98
CA ILE A 143 10.00 1.37 -26.87
C ILE A 143 8.60 1.13 -27.45
N PHE A 144 7.57 1.18 -26.60
CA PHE A 144 6.18 1.04 -27.05
C PHE A 144 5.71 2.22 -27.91
N ALA A 145 6.09 3.45 -27.56
CA ALA A 145 5.74 4.64 -28.33
C ALA A 145 6.34 4.61 -29.75
N GLU A 146 7.56 4.10 -29.92
CA GLU A 146 8.23 4.01 -31.22
C GLU A 146 7.95 2.70 -31.96
N CYS A 147 7.24 1.73 -31.35
CA CYS A 147 6.94 0.45 -32.02
C CYS A 147 5.93 0.59 -33.16
N GLY A 148 5.16 1.67 -33.21
CA GLY A 148 4.15 1.92 -34.25
C GLY A 148 2.97 0.94 -34.24
N ASN A 149 2.75 0.22 -33.13
CA ASN A 149 1.59 -0.63 -32.93
C ASN A 149 0.75 -0.08 -31.78
N VAL A 150 -0.32 0.63 -32.15
CA VAL A 150 -1.23 1.30 -31.21
C VAL A 150 -1.86 0.33 -30.19
N TYR A 151 -2.02 -0.95 -30.54
CA TYR A 151 -2.59 -1.93 -29.62
C TYR A 151 -1.56 -2.43 -28.60
N LEU A 152 -0.29 -2.56 -28.99
CA LEU A 152 0.79 -2.84 -28.03
C LEU A 152 0.98 -1.69 -27.05
N GLU A 153 0.97 -0.45 -27.55
CA GLU A 153 1.05 0.75 -26.73
C GLU A 153 -0.10 0.83 -25.72
N LYS A 154 -1.35 0.66 -26.19
CA LYS A 154 -2.54 0.66 -25.31
C LYS A 154 -2.50 -0.44 -24.26
N THR A 155 -2.08 -1.65 -24.66
CA THR A 155 -1.97 -2.80 -23.75
C THR A 155 -0.91 -2.55 -22.69
N HIS A 156 0.25 -2.02 -23.09
CA HIS A 156 1.29 -1.62 -22.15
C HIS A 156 0.80 -0.53 -21.20
N HIS A 157 0.09 0.49 -21.70
CA HIS A 157 -0.47 1.55 -20.87
C HIS A 157 -1.41 1.01 -19.78
N MET A 158 -2.31 0.08 -20.15
CA MET A 158 -3.22 -0.59 -19.21
C MET A 158 -2.48 -1.36 -18.12
N LEU A 159 -1.33 -1.97 -18.42
CA LEU A 159 -0.55 -2.77 -17.47
C LEU A 159 0.52 -1.96 -16.74
N SER A 160 0.85 -0.77 -17.24
CA SER A 160 2.02 0.01 -16.83
C SER A 160 2.04 0.21 -15.33
N PHE A 161 0.93 0.58 -14.70
CA PHE A 161 0.88 0.82 -13.26
C PHE A 161 1.32 -0.38 -12.40
N ARG A 162 1.01 -1.62 -12.82
CA ARG A 162 1.42 -2.82 -12.09
C ARG A 162 2.93 -3.00 -12.17
N ILE A 163 3.48 -2.77 -13.37
CA ILE A 163 4.92 -2.83 -13.63
C ILE A 163 5.65 -1.75 -12.83
N GLN A 164 5.13 -0.52 -12.83
CA GLN A 164 5.69 0.62 -12.11
C GLN A 164 5.67 0.39 -10.58
N ALA A 165 4.56 -0.13 -10.04
CA ALA A 165 4.47 -0.46 -8.62
C ALA A 165 5.51 -1.51 -8.19
N LEU A 166 5.73 -2.55 -9.00
CA LEU A 166 6.78 -3.54 -8.75
C LEU A 166 8.18 -2.93 -8.81
N ARG A 167 8.48 -2.16 -9.86
CA ARG A 167 9.77 -1.44 -10.01
C ARG A 167 10.06 -0.54 -8.82
N ASN A 168 9.05 0.18 -8.33
CA ASN A 168 9.22 1.11 -7.21
C ASN A 168 9.59 0.44 -5.88
N LYS A 169 9.28 -0.86 -5.74
CA LYS A 169 9.71 -1.70 -4.62
C LYS A 169 11.20 -2.07 -4.72
N LEU A 170 11.68 -2.46 -5.91
CA LEU A 170 13.09 -2.82 -6.17
C LEU A 170 14.04 -1.61 -6.17
N SER A 171 13.63 -0.48 -6.75
CA SER A 171 14.54 0.65 -6.97
C SER A 171 15.01 1.37 -5.70
N ARG A 172 14.72 0.82 -4.51
CA ARG A 172 15.34 1.20 -3.23
C ARG A 172 16.79 0.69 -3.12
N GLU A 173 17.18 -0.30 -3.91
CA GLU A 173 18.51 -0.89 -3.91
C GLU A 173 19.39 -0.23 -4.98
N HIS A 174 20.38 0.55 -4.55
CA HIS A 174 21.25 1.32 -5.45
C HIS A 174 22.03 0.43 -6.42
N GLU A 175 22.48 -0.75 -5.99
CA GLU A 175 23.23 -1.70 -6.81
C GLU A 175 22.38 -2.28 -7.95
N LEU A 176 21.11 -2.60 -7.69
CA LEU A 176 20.18 -3.07 -8.72
C LEU A 176 19.92 -1.99 -9.77
N ASN A 177 19.77 -0.73 -9.34
CA ASN A 177 19.62 0.39 -10.28
C ASN A 177 20.89 0.63 -11.11
N ALA A 178 22.08 0.49 -10.53
CA ALA A 178 23.33 0.61 -11.27
C ALA A 178 23.46 -0.47 -12.36
N ARG A 179 23.11 -1.71 -12.03
CA ARG A 179 23.07 -2.82 -13.00
C ARG A 179 22.03 -2.58 -14.11
N SER A 180 20.81 -2.19 -13.74
CA SER A 180 19.72 -1.89 -14.69
C SER A 180 20.11 -0.78 -15.66
N LEU A 181 20.79 0.27 -15.16
CA LEU A 181 21.30 1.35 -16.00
C LEU A 181 22.31 0.84 -17.05
N ALA A 182 23.26 -0.01 -16.65
CA ALA A 182 24.24 -0.57 -17.58
C ALA A 182 23.57 -1.42 -18.67
N GLU A 183 22.57 -2.23 -18.30
CA GLU A 183 21.75 -3.00 -19.24
C GLU A 183 20.98 -2.09 -20.21
N HIS A 184 20.41 -0.98 -19.73
CA HIS A 184 19.71 0.01 -20.56
C HIS A 184 20.63 0.74 -21.55
N GLU A 185 21.83 1.13 -21.11
CA GLU A 185 22.84 1.76 -21.98
C GLU A 185 23.31 0.79 -23.08
N GLN A 186 23.55 -0.47 -22.72
CA GLN A 186 23.89 -1.51 -23.68
C GLN A 186 22.76 -1.74 -24.68
N LEU A 187 21.51 -1.78 -24.22
CA LEU A 187 20.35 -1.95 -25.11
C LEU A 187 20.23 -0.78 -26.11
N ALA A 188 20.42 0.46 -25.66
CA ALA A 188 20.40 1.62 -26.54
C ALA A 188 21.51 1.55 -27.63
N ALA A 189 22.68 1.02 -27.29
CA ALA A 189 23.76 0.79 -28.24
C ALA A 189 23.43 -0.31 -29.27
N LEU A 190 22.85 -1.44 -28.82
CA LEU A 190 22.42 -2.53 -29.71
C LEU A 190 21.32 -2.07 -30.68
N ILE A 191 20.36 -1.29 -30.20
CA ILE A 191 19.31 -0.67 -31.04
C ILE A 191 19.93 0.28 -32.07
N ALA A 192 20.93 1.09 -31.69
CA ALA A 192 21.62 1.99 -32.62
C ALA A 192 22.34 1.22 -33.75
N ALA A 193 22.87 0.04 -33.44
CA ALA A 193 23.49 -0.87 -34.40
C ALA A 193 22.47 -1.71 -35.19
N SER A 194 21.17 -1.60 -34.87
CA SER A 194 20.10 -2.46 -35.40
C SER A 194 20.33 -3.97 -35.17
N ASP A 195 21.10 -4.32 -34.14
CA ASP A 195 21.34 -5.71 -33.73
C ASP A 195 20.14 -6.22 -32.93
N THR A 196 19.12 -6.62 -33.67
CA THR A 196 17.82 -7.02 -33.11
C THR A 196 17.94 -8.26 -32.24
N GLU A 197 18.71 -9.26 -32.67
CA GLU A 197 18.85 -10.53 -31.95
C GLU A 197 19.53 -10.32 -30.59
N ALA A 198 20.63 -9.55 -30.55
CA ALA A 198 21.30 -9.24 -29.29
C ALA A 198 20.43 -8.36 -28.39
N ALA A 199 19.71 -7.38 -28.95
CA ALA A 199 18.81 -6.52 -28.19
C ALA A 199 17.66 -7.32 -27.55
N GLU A 200 17.06 -8.26 -28.28
CA GLU A 200 16.02 -9.15 -27.76
C GLU A 200 16.56 -10.06 -26.65
N ALA A 201 17.75 -10.65 -26.84
CA ALA A 201 18.38 -11.50 -25.83
C ALA A 201 18.64 -10.73 -24.52
N LEU A 202 19.16 -9.50 -24.63
CA LEU A 202 19.42 -8.64 -23.49
C LEU A 202 18.12 -8.24 -22.76
N MET A 203 17.11 -7.77 -23.49
CA MET A 203 15.81 -7.40 -22.91
C MET A 203 15.15 -8.59 -22.21
N ARG A 204 15.22 -9.78 -22.81
CA ARG A 204 14.69 -11.01 -22.22
C ARG A 204 15.37 -11.34 -20.89
N SER A 205 16.70 -11.26 -20.84
CA SER A 205 17.47 -11.47 -19.61
C SER A 205 17.08 -10.45 -18.54
N HIS A 206 17.02 -9.17 -18.92
CA HIS A 206 16.63 -8.08 -18.02
C HIS A 206 15.23 -8.28 -17.41
N ILE A 207 14.22 -8.64 -18.22
CA ILE A 207 12.86 -8.89 -17.73
C ILE A 207 12.81 -10.08 -16.77
N ARG A 208 13.54 -11.16 -17.08
CA ARG A 208 13.58 -12.35 -16.22
C ARG A 208 14.29 -12.07 -14.90
N ASP A 209 15.42 -11.37 -14.94
CA ASP A 209 16.18 -11.01 -13.74
C ASP A 209 15.39 -10.06 -12.84
N THR A 210 14.76 -9.02 -13.41
CA THR A 210 13.88 -8.12 -12.64
C THR A 210 12.68 -8.88 -12.05
N THR A 211 12.11 -9.83 -12.78
CA THR A 211 11.03 -10.69 -12.27
C THR A 211 11.48 -11.55 -11.09
N GLN A 212 12.67 -12.15 -11.16
CA GLN A 212 13.22 -12.91 -10.03
C GLN A 212 13.51 -12.02 -8.83
N ASN A 213 14.01 -10.80 -9.04
CA ASN A 213 14.24 -9.84 -7.98
C ASN A 213 12.92 -9.45 -7.28
N TYR A 214 11.82 -9.23 -8.03
CA TYR A 214 10.49 -9.00 -7.43
C TYR A 214 10.06 -10.17 -6.54
N LEU A 215 10.22 -11.40 -7.03
CA LEU A 215 9.87 -12.61 -6.27
C LEU A 215 10.75 -12.79 -5.03
N ALA A 216 12.03 -12.44 -5.09
CA ALA A 216 12.95 -12.51 -3.96
C ALA A 216 12.57 -11.49 -2.87
N GLN A 217 12.25 -10.24 -3.26
CA GLN A 217 11.75 -9.23 -2.31
C GLN A 217 10.39 -9.62 -1.71
N GLU A 218 9.48 -10.25 -2.46
CA GLU A 218 8.26 -10.79 -1.86
C GLU A 218 8.56 -11.90 -0.84
N ARG A 219 9.55 -12.77 -1.08
CA ARG A 219 9.95 -13.77 -0.07
C ARG A 219 10.65 -13.16 1.14
N GLY A 220 11.36 -12.03 0.98
CA GLY A 220 12.00 -11.31 2.08
C GLY A 220 11.03 -10.43 2.89
N ALA A 221 10.04 -9.83 2.24
CA ALA A 221 8.98 -9.03 2.88
C ALA A 221 7.86 -9.91 3.45
N SER A 222 7.56 -11.02 2.77
CA SER A 222 6.78 -12.13 3.31
C SER A 222 7.69 -12.98 4.19
N ALA A 223 7.93 -12.51 5.41
CA ALA A 223 7.78 -13.47 6.49
C ALA A 223 6.40 -14.11 6.24
N ALA A 224 6.41 -15.38 5.83
CA ALA A 224 5.22 -16.13 5.43
C ALA A 224 4.01 -15.75 6.30
N PRO A 225 2.77 -15.71 5.78
CA PRO A 225 1.61 -15.55 6.65
C PRO A 225 1.79 -16.55 7.77
N ARG A 226 2.06 -16.05 8.99
CA ARG A 226 2.33 -16.93 10.13
C ARG A 226 1.13 -17.86 10.13
N PRO A 227 1.30 -19.18 9.97
CA PRO A 227 0.18 -20.10 10.09
C PRO A 227 -0.52 -19.72 11.37
N PRO A 228 -1.87 -19.61 11.41
CA PRO A 228 -2.58 -19.03 12.54
C PRO A 228 -2.04 -19.67 13.81
N SER A 229 -1.17 -18.94 14.50
CA SER A 229 -0.50 -19.49 15.65
C SER A 229 -1.59 -19.51 16.69
N ARG A 230 -2.12 -20.69 16.97
CA ARG A 230 -3.03 -20.87 18.09
C ARG A 230 -2.20 -20.65 19.34
N VAL A 231 -2.22 -19.42 19.83
CA VAL A 231 -1.62 -19.06 21.10
C VAL A 231 -2.61 -19.48 22.18
N MET A 232 -2.13 -20.14 23.22
CA MET A 232 -3.02 -20.49 24.34
C MET A 232 -3.52 -19.19 24.98
N GLN A 233 -4.80 -19.15 25.37
CA GLN A 233 -5.38 -17.97 26.01
C GLN A 233 -4.55 -17.51 27.22
N ALA A 234 -4.07 -18.45 28.04
CA ALA A 234 -3.20 -18.17 29.18
C ALA A 234 -1.91 -17.42 28.80
N GLU A 235 -1.32 -17.71 27.64
CA GLU A 235 -0.14 -16.99 27.16
C GLU A 235 -0.47 -15.57 26.72
N MET A 236 -1.65 -15.38 26.13
CA MET A 236 -2.14 -14.07 25.73
C MET A 236 -2.50 -13.20 26.94
N GLU A 237 -3.13 -13.77 27.96
CA GLU A 237 -3.39 -13.13 29.25
C GLU A 237 -2.08 -12.72 29.94
N ARG A 238 -1.08 -13.62 29.96
CA ARG A 238 0.26 -13.33 30.50
C ARG A 238 0.94 -12.19 29.76
N PHE A 239 0.93 -12.21 28.43
CA PHE A 239 1.51 -11.15 27.61
C PHE A 239 0.81 -9.80 27.83
N ALA A 240 -0.51 -9.78 27.79
CA ALA A 240 -1.30 -8.57 28.03
C ALA A 240 -1.06 -8.00 29.43
N GLY A 241 -0.98 -8.86 30.46
CA GLY A 241 -0.64 -8.47 31.82
C GLY A 241 0.74 -7.82 31.93
N ALA A 242 1.76 -8.42 31.31
CA ALA A 242 3.10 -7.85 31.29
C ALA A 242 3.14 -6.50 30.56
N ALA A 243 2.51 -6.40 29.39
CA ALA A 243 2.46 -5.18 28.59
C ALA A 243 1.74 -4.03 29.32
N MET A 244 0.60 -4.32 29.96
CA MET A 244 -0.13 -3.31 30.73
C MET A 244 0.59 -2.90 32.01
N ALA A 245 1.29 -3.84 32.67
CA ALA A 245 2.15 -3.48 33.79
C ALA A 245 3.28 -2.53 33.35
N ALA A 246 3.89 -2.78 32.18
CA ALA A 246 4.88 -1.89 31.59
C ALA A 246 4.29 -0.51 31.20
N ALA A 247 2.99 -0.45 30.87
CA ALA A 247 2.25 0.80 30.64
C ALA A 247 1.80 1.49 31.95
N GLY A 248 2.22 0.99 33.12
CA GLY A 248 1.92 1.59 34.43
C GLY A 248 0.56 1.20 35.01
N CYS A 249 -0.20 0.30 34.37
CA CYS A 249 -1.53 -0.07 34.84
C CYS A 249 -1.48 -0.80 36.18
N ASP A 250 -2.35 -0.43 37.12
CA ASP A 250 -2.49 -1.11 38.40
C ASP A 250 -3.12 -2.52 38.26
N ALA A 251 -3.02 -3.34 39.31
CA ALA A 251 -3.52 -4.71 39.26
C ALA A 251 -5.03 -4.81 38.95
N PRO A 252 -5.92 -3.99 39.56
CA PRO A 252 -7.34 -3.98 39.23
C PRO A 252 -7.64 -3.62 37.76
N THR A 253 -6.96 -2.61 37.21
CA THR A 253 -7.14 -2.20 35.82
C THR A 253 -6.68 -3.32 34.88
N ARG A 254 -5.50 -3.89 35.11
CA ARG A 254 -5.01 -5.03 34.30
C ARG A 254 -6.01 -6.19 34.30
N ALA A 255 -6.50 -6.58 35.47
CA ALA A 255 -7.46 -7.69 35.61
C ALA A 255 -8.77 -7.41 34.84
N ALA A 256 -9.30 -6.19 34.95
CA ALA A 256 -10.52 -5.79 34.25
C ALA A 256 -10.34 -5.81 32.73
N VAL A 257 -9.26 -5.20 32.20
CA VAL A 257 -9.06 -5.13 30.76
C VAL A 257 -8.76 -6.52 30.18
N ILE A 258 -7.90 -7.31 30.82
CA ILE A 258 -7.61 -8.68 30.37
C ILE A 258 -8.87 -9.53 30.34
N ARG A 259 -9.73 -9.44 31.36
CA ARG A 259 -11.01 -10.16 31.39
C ARG A 259 -11.90 -9.79 30.20
N ALA A 260 -12.04 -8.50 29.90
CA ALA A 260 -12.84 -8.03 28.77
C ALA A 260 -12.27 -8.50 27.42
N LEU A 261 -10.95 -8.33 27.21
CA LEU A 261 -10.25 -8.77 26.00
C LEU A 261 -10.39 -10.27 25.77
N SER A 262 -10.18 -11.07 26.83
CA SER A 262 -10.26 -12.53 26.79
C SER A 262 -11.66 -13.01 26.43
N HIS A 263 -12.68 -12.41 27.05
CA HIS A 263 -14.07 -12.74 26.80
C HIS A 263 -14.47 -12.43 25.35
N ALA A 264 -14.15 -11.22 24.87
CA ALA A 264 -14.46 -10.81 23.50
C ALA A 264 -13.73 -11.68 22.46
N SER A 265 -12.45 -11.97 22.68
CA SER A 265 -11.68 -12.87 21.80
C SER A 265 -12.22 -14.29 21.78
N SER A 266 -12.68 -14.81 22.92
CA SER A 266 -13.26 -16.16 23.00
C SER A 266 -14.61 -16.27 22.27
N LEU A 267 -15.34 -15.16 22.16
CA LEU A 267 -16.62 -15.08 21.44
C LEU A 267 -16.49 -14.64 19.97
N GLY A 268 -15.27 -14.44 19.47
CA GLY A 268 -15.03 -13.99 18.09
C GLY A 268 -15.42 -12.53 17.83
N VAL A 269 -15.49 -11.69 18.87
CA VAL A 269 -15.82 -10.26 18.76
C VAL A 269 -14.54 -9.44 18.58
N ASP A 270 -14.12 -9.27 17.33
CA ASP A 270 -12.85 -8.61 16.98
C ASP A 270 -12.79 -7.12 17.37
N THR A 271 -13.93 -6.46 17.52
CA THR A 271 -14.02 -5.05 17.90
C THR A 271 -13.66 -4.78 19.35
N HIS A 272 -13.53 -5.81 20.19
CA HIS A 272 -13.27 -5.68 21.64
C HIS A 272 -12.28 -6.72 22.19
N GLY A 273 -11.69 -7.57 21.33
CA GLY A 273 -10.73 -8.61 21.72
C GLY A 273 -9.27 -8.15 21.74
N TYR A 274 -8.33 -9.09 21.92
CA TYR A 274 -6.89 -8.82 22.04
C TYR A 274 -6.25 -8.00 20.91
N ARG A 275 -6.90 -7.94 19.73
CA ARG A 275 -6.51 -7.05 18.63
C ARG A 275 -6.47 -5.57 19.05
N LEU A 276 -7.25 -5.16 20.06
CA LEU A 276 -7.25 -3.80 20.59
C LEU A 276 -6.18 -3.54 21.66
N LEU A 277 -5.44 -4.55 22.13
CA LEU A 277 -4.41 -4.36 23.15
C LEU A 277 -3.43 -3.23 22.80
N PRO A 278 -2.89 -3.10 21.57
CA PRO A 278 -2.01 -1.98 21.21
C PRO A 278 -2.68 -0.62 21.35
N HIS A 279 -3.96 -0.51 21.00
CA HIS A 279 -4.71 0.75 21.10
C HIS A 279 -4.90 1.18 22.56
N TYR A 280 -5.17 0.23 23.45
CA TYR A 280 -5.30 0.52 24.89
C TYR A 280 -3.96 0.86 25.53
N LEU A 281 -2.89 0.14 25.18
CA LEU A 281 -1.54 0.47 25.64
C LEU A 281 -1.14 1.89 25.23
N GLU A 282 -1.43 2.29 23.98
CA GLU A 282 -1.23 3.66 23.52
C GLU A 282 -2.11 4.67 24.28
N GLY A 283 -3.35 4.29 24.62
CA GLY A 283 -4.24 5.11 25.45
C GLY A 283 -3.64 5.41 26.82
N PHE A 284 -3.11 4.38 27.51
CA PHE A 284 -2.46 4.53 28.80
C PHE A 284 -1.16 5.33 28.70
N THR A 285 -0.28 5.01 27.73
CA THR A 285 1.03 5.68 27.61
C THR A 285 0.92 7.14 27.18
N LYS A 286 -0.10 7.49 26.38
CA LYS A 286 -0.39 8.88 25.98
C LYS A 286 -1.27 9.64 26.98
N GLY A 287 -1.60 9.04 28.13
CA GLY A 287 -2.40 9.69 29.17
C GLY A 287 -3.88 9.93 28.80
N ARG A 288 -4.40 9.26 27.75
CA ARG A 288 -5.84 9.29 27.43
C ARG A 288 -6.67 8.41 28.36
N LEU A 289 -6.03 7.43 28.99
CA LEU A 289 -6.63 6.53 29.97
C LEU A 289 -5.78 6.57 31.23
N ASN A 290 -6.42 6.64 32.39
CA ASN A 290 -5.75 6.57 33.66
C ASN A 290 -5.35 5.11 33.96
N PRO A 291 -4.04 4.81 34.12
CA PRO A 291 -3.58 3.45 34.38
C PRO A 291 -3.86 2.98 35.82
N ALA A 292 -4.08 3.89 36.77
CA ALA A 292 -4.37 3.57 38.17
C ALA A 292 -5.51 4.48 38.70
N PRO A 293 -6.74 4.28 38.20
CA PRO A 293 -7.87 5.15 38.51
C PRO A 293 -8.40 4.91 39.93
N GLU A 294 -8.68 6.00 40.64
CA GLU A 294 -9.42 5.97 41.90
C GLU A 294 -10.92 6.10 41.58
N LEU A 295 -11.63 4.97 41.57
CA LEU A 295 -13.06 4.93 41.31
C LEU A 295 -13.86 5.42 42.53
N ARG A 296 -14.77 6.38 42.33
CA ARG A 296 -15.57 6.95 43.42
C ARG A 296 -17.06 6.87 43.12
N PHE A 297 -17.82 6.26 44.04
CA PHE A 297 -19.27 6.33 43.98
C PHE A 297 -19.76 7.63 44.60
N LEU A 298 -20.64 8.30 43.89
CA LEU A 298 -21.23 9.59 44.24
C LEU A 298 -22.75 9.42 44.27
N ARG A 299 -23.42 10.25 45.08
CA ARG A 299 -24.90 10.35 45.13
C ARG A 299 -25.59 8.99 45.24
N GLU A 300 -25.24 8.23 46.27
CA GLU A 300 -25.82 6.92 46.52
C GLU A 300 -27.23 7.01 47.12
N SER A 301 -28.12 6.16 46.63
CA SER A 301 -29.49 5.97 47.13
C SER A 301 -29.79 4.48 47.20
N ALA A 302 -30.95 4.11 47.76
CA ALA A 302 -31.35 2.70 47.91
C ALA A 302 -31.41 1.93 46.58
N GLY A 303 -31.63 2.60 45.44
CA GLY A 303 -31.78 1.94 44.13
C GLY A 303 -30.82 2.43 43.05
N ALA A 304 -29.95 3.39 43.33
CA ALA A 304 -29.07 3.99 42.32
C ALA A 304 -27.81 4.59 42.94
N ALA A 305 -26.72 4.58 42.18
CA ALA A 305 -25.48 5.28 42.48
C ALA A 305 -24.86 5.83 41.19
N LEU A 306 -24.15 6.95 41.29
CA LEU A 306 -23.34 7.51 40.21
C LEU A 306 -21.89 7.06 40.41
N LEU A 307 -21.19 6.65 39.34
CA LEU A 307 -19.77 6.31 39.40
C LEU A 307 -18.95 7.38 38.69
N ASP A 308 -18.03 8.02 39.40
CA ASP A 308 -16.90 8.70 38.79
C ASP A 308 -15.84 7.68 38.42
N GLY A 309 -15.61 7.55 37.10
CA GLY A 309 -14.69 6.60 36.53
C GLY A 309 -13.22 6.99 36.66
N GLY A 310 -12.88 8.22 37.03
CA GLY A 310 -11.49 8.68 37.16
C GLY A 310 -10.65 8.45 35.90
N ASP A 311 -11.26 8.65 34.71
CA ASP A 311 -10.69 8.34 33.40
C ASP A 311 -10.19 6.90 33.22
N ALA A 312 -10.76 5.97 33.99
CA ALA A 312 -10.47 4.55 33.85
C ALA A 312 -10.81 4.03 32.46
N HIS A 313 -10.14 2.95 32.07
CA HIS A 313 -10.60 2.14 30.97
C HIS A 313 -12.05 1.69 31.19
N GLY A 314 -12.88 1.71 30.14
CA GLY A 314 -14.32 1.41 30.21
C GLY A 314 -14.63 0.13 31.00
N ALA A 315 -13.97 -1.00 30.68
CA ALA A 315 -14.14 -2.25 31.43
C ALA A 315 -13.91 -2.14 32.95
N ARG A 316 -12.93 -1.34 33.39
CA ARG A 316 -12.62 -1.14 34.80
C ARG A 316 -13.75 -0.41 35.53
N ALA A 317 -14.29 0.65 34.92
CA ALA A 317 -15.43 1.38 35.45
C ALA A 317 -16.73 0.54 35.39
N THR A 318 -16.97 -0.15 34.28
CA THR A 318 -18.18 -0.97 34.08
C THR A 318 -18.27 -2.09 35.11
N TYR A 319 -17.20 -2.85 35.35
CA TYR A 319 -17.25 -3.94 36.34
C TYR A 319 -17.53 -3.40 37.74
N ALA A 320 -16.91 -2.29 38.13
CA ALA A 320 -17.19 -1.67 39.43
C ALA A 320 -18.67 -1.22 39.54
N ALA A 321 -19.21 -0.58 38.50
CA ALA A 321 -20.60 -0.16 38.46
C ALA A 321 -21.58 -1.35 38.57
N VAL A 322 -21.29 -2.45 37.88
CA VAL A 322 -22.10 -3.68 37.95
C VAL A 322 -22.04 -4.30 39.34
N ASP A 323 -20.85 -4.41 39.95
CA ASP A 323 -20.70 -4.94 41.30
C ASP A 323 -21.51 -4.11 42.32
N LYS A 324 -21.50 -2.78 42.18
CA LYS A 324 -22.32 -1.88 43.00
C LYS A 324 -23.81 -2.07 42.77
N ALA A 325 -24.24 -2.20 41.51
CA ALA A 325 -25.64 -2.43 41.18
C ALA A 325 -26.16 -3.75 41.76
N VAL A 326 -25.35 -4.82 41.69
CA VAL A 326 -25.68 -6.11 42.32
C VAL A 326 -25.76 -5.98 43.84
N ALA A 327 -24.86 -5.20 44.46
CA ALA A 327 -24.91 -4.96 45.90
C ALA A 327 -26.15 -4.17 46.35
N LEU A 328 -26.61 -3.20 45.54
CA LEU A 328 -27.85 -2.45 45.82
C LEU A 328 -29.12 -3.28 45.62
N ALA A 329 -29.07 -4.31 44.77
CA ALA A 329 -30.20 -5.18 44.49
C ALA A 329 -30.38 -6.33 45.51
N ARG A 330 -29.41 -6.55 46.40
CA ARG A 330 -29.45 -7.54 47.48
C ARG A 330 -30.06 -6.95 48.74
#